data_AF-A0A9D5JKF2-F1
#
_entry.id   AF-A0A9D5JKF2-F1
#
_cell.length_a   1.000
_cell.length_b   1.000
_cell.length_c   1.000
_cell.angle_alpha   90.00
_cell.angle_beta   90.00
_cell.angle_gamma   90.00
#
_symmetry.space_group_name_H-M   'P 1'
#
loop_
_entity.id
_entity.type
_entity.pdbx_description
1 polymer ?
#
loop_
_entity_poly.entity_id
_entity_poly.type
_entity_poly.pdbx_seq_one_letter_code
_entity_poly.pdbx_strand_id
1 'polypeptide(L)'
;GAAGCEPASTTYQVPLMAIAIILSGIAMILLADYVTGFLKRNRMYQILGLFILFLVGVLLVTEGAHLAHLRIFGYEMVAMSKSSFYLVVFVLVVSDIISSKYQKRLWAQKEAEIRGGLEHPEAGLEAVEAHMQGRRGGH
;
A
#
# COMPACT_ATOMS: atom_id res chain seq x y z
N GLY A 1 -8.99 26.02 -44.97
CA GLY A 1 -9.59 26.83 -43.89
C GLY A 1 -8.95 26.43 -42.59
N ALA A 2 -8.12 27.31 -42.02
CA ALA A 2 -7.45 27.09 -40.75
C ALA A 2 -8.42 27.44 -39.61
N ALA A 3 -8.80 26.45 -38.80
CA ALA A 3 -9.46 26.69 -37.53
C ALA A 3 -8.38 27.13 -36.52
N GLY A 4 -8.62 28.26 -35.87
CA GLY A 4 -7.66 28.95 -35.01
C GLY A 4 -7.16 28.07 -33.85
N CYS A 5 -5.84 27.90 -33.79
CA CYS A 5 -5.14 27.61 -32.55
C CYS A 5 -4.71 28.94 -31.96
N GLU A 6 -5.51 29.50 -31.05
CA GLU A 6 -5.04 30.53 -30.13
C GLU A 6 -4.27 29.85 -28.99
N PRO A 7 -3.03 30.29 -28.66
CA PRO A 7 -2.38 29.87 -27.43
C PRO A 7 -3.11 30.54 -26.26
N ALA A 8 -3.89 29.77 -25.51
CA ALA A 8 -4.44 30.23 -24.23
C ALA A 8 -3.28 30.73 -23.37
N SER A 9 -3.29 32.03 -23.07
CA SER A 9 -2.16 32.73 -22.46
C SER A 9 -1.79 32.13 -21.10
N THR A 10 -0.49 31.96 -20.85
CA THR A 10 0.11 31.50 -19.57
C THR A 10 -0.42 32.26 -18.35
N THR A 11 -0.99 33.46 -18.55
CA THR A 11 -1.71 34.26 -17.55
C THR A 11 -2.78 33.48 -16.80
N TYR A 12 -3.51 32.56 -17.44
CA TYR A 12 -4.57 31.79 -16.76
C TYR A 12 -4.06 30.50 -16.11
N GLN A 13 -2.89 30.00 -16.51
CA GLN A 13 -2.37 28.72 -16.06
C GLN A 13 -2.00 28.73 -14.58
N VAL A 14 -1.26 29.76 -14.13
CA VAL A 14 -0.82 29.88 -12.73
C VAL A 14 -2.01 30.13 -11.78
N PRO A 15 -2.96 31.05 -12.07
CA PRO A 15 -4.16 31.21 -11.24
C PRO A 15 -5.02 29.94 -11.18
N LEU A 16 -5.18 29.21 -12.29
CA LEU A 16 -5.94 27.95 -12.29
C LEU A 16 -5.28 26.89 -11.43
N MET A 17 -3.95 26.73 -11.52
CA MET A 17 -3.20 25.82 -10.65
C MET A 17 -3.33 26.22 -9.18
N ALA A 18 -3.24 27.52 -8.87
CA ALA A 18 -3.39 28.03 -7.50
C ALA A 18 -4.78 27.76 -6.93
N ILE A 19 -5.84 28.07 -7.69
CA ILE A 19 -7.24 27.80 -7.29
C ILE A 19 -7.47 26.30 -7.09
N ALA A 20 -6.94 25.45 -7.98
CA ALA A 20 -7.06 24.00 -7.88
C ALA A 20 -6.39 23.44 -6.61
N ILE A 21 -5.17 23.90 -6.28
CA ILE A 21 -4.45 23.46 -5.06
C ILE A 21 -5.22 23.89 -3.81
N ILE A 22 -5.72 25.13 -3.76
CA ILE A 22 -6.49 25.65 -2.61
C ILE A 22 -7.79 24.86 -2.43
N LEU A 23 -8.56 24.65 -3.51
CA LEU A 23 -9.80 23.87 -3.46
C LEU A 23 -9.53 22.43 -3.00
N SER A 24 -8.45 21.80 -3.50
CA SER A 24 -8.04 20.46 -3.06
C SER A 24 -7.68 20.43 -1.58
N GLY A 25 -6.97 21.44 -1.07
CA GLY A 25 -6.61 21.55 0.34
C GLY A 25 -7.84 21.69 1.25
N ILE A 26 -8.79 22.54 0.85
CA ILE A 26 -10.06 22.72 1.58
C ILE A 26 -10.85 21.41 1.61
N ALA A 27 -10.99 20.74 0.46
CA ALA A 27 -11.67 19.44 0.39
C ALA A 27 -11.02 18.38 1.28
N MET A 28 -9.68 18.35 1.36
CA MET A 28 -8.95 17.43 2.23
C MET A 28 -9.27 17.67 3.72
N ILE A 29 -9.33 18.93 4.16
CA ILE A 29 -9.68 19.28 5.54
C ILE A 29 -11.09 18.80 5.88
N LEU A 30 -12.06 19.02 4.98
CA LEU A 30 -13.45 18.62 5.19
C LEU A 30 -13.63 17.09 5.27
N LEU A 31 -12.80 16.31 4.54
CA LEU A 31 -12.87 14.85 4.53
C LEU A 31 -12.01 14.17 5.61
N ALA A 32 -11.10 14.89 6.27
CA ALA A 32 -10.07 14.31 7.14
C ALA A 32 -10.66 13.48 8.29
N ASP A 33 -11.72 13.97 8.91
CA ASP A 33 -12.39 13.26 10.02
C ASP A 33 -13.06 11.97 9.56
N TYR A 34 -13.69 12.00 8.37
CA TYR A 34 -14.31 10.82 7.77
C TYR A 34 -13.28 9.75 7.42
N VAL A 35 -12.19 10.15 6.76
CA VAL A 35 -11.09 9.25 6.38
C VAL A 35 -10.45 8.64 7.64
N THR A 36 -10.20 9.45 8.67
CA THR A 36 -9.61 8.98 9.93
C THR A 36 -10.55 8.02 10.66
N GLY A 37 -11.85 8.30 10.69
CA GLY A 37 -12.86 7.41 11.25
C GLY A 37 -12.93 6.07 10.53
N PHE A 38 -12.85 6.09 9.20
CA PHE A 38 -12.80 4.88 8.37
C PHE A 38 -11.56 4.03 8.65
N LEU A 39 -10.37 4.65 8.74
CA LEU A 39 -9.12 3.95 9.04
C LEU A 39 -9.13 3.33 10.45
N LYS A 40 -9.67 4.04 11.45
CA LYS A 40 -9.76 3.55 12.83
C LYS A 40 -10.75 2.40 13.01
N ARG A 41 -11.78 2.31 12.16
CA ARG A 41 -12.81 1.24 12.22
C ARG A 41 -12.22 -0.16 12.07
N ASN A 42 -11.10 -0.31 11.34
CA ASN A 42 -10.41 -1.58 11.17
C ASN A 42 -8.89 -1.36 11.21
N ARG A 43 -8.24 -1.87 12.27
CA ARG A 43 -6.78 -1.72 12.50
C ARG A 43 -5.92 -2.14 11.30
N MET A 44 -6.41 -3.06 10.48
CA MET A 44 -5.78 -3.48 9.23
C MET A 44 -5.65 -2.33 8.20
N TYR A 45 -6.66 -1.46 8.06
CA TYR A 45 -6.60 -0.35 7.09
C TYR A 45 -5.67 0.78 7.53
N GLN A 46 -5.54 1.03 8.83
CA GLN A 46 -4.55 1.97 9.36
C GLN A 46 -3.12 1.55 8.99
N ILE A 47 -2.80 0.25 9.17
CA ILE A 47 -1.47 -0.29 8.88
C ILE A 47 -1.24 -0.36 7.36
N LEU A 48 -2.25 -0.75 6.58
CA LEU A 48 -2.20 -0.77 5.11
C LEU A 48 -1.94 0.64 4.55
N GLY A 49 -2.69 1.64 5.02
CA GLY A 49 -2.52 3.03 4.57
C GLY A 49 -1.16 3.61 4.92
N LEU A 50 -0.64 3.32 6.12
CA LEU A 50 0.71 3.74 6.53
C LEU A 50 1.79 3.08 5.67
N PHE A 51 1.65 1.79 5.36
CA PHE A 51 2.59 1.07 4.52
C PHE A 51 2.61 1.60 3.07
N ILE A 52 1.44 1.81 2.47
CA ILE A 52 1.33 2.38 1.12
C ILE A 52 1.90 3.80 1.08
N LEU A 53 1.59 4.64 2.08
CA LEU A 53 2.14 5.99 2.17
C LEU A 53 3.67 5.99 2.29
N PHE A 54 4.23 5.03 3.03
CA PHE A 54 5.67 4.84 3.13
C PHE A 54 6.30 4.43 1.79
N LEU A 55 5.71 3.46 1.07
CA LEU A 55 6.20 3.01 -0.24
C LEU A 55 6.17 4.14 -1.28
N VAL A 56 5.05 4.86 -1.37
CA VAL A 56 4.94 6.04 -2.25
C VAL A 56 5.89 7.15 -1.81
N GLY A 57 6.08 7.33 -0.50
CA GLY A 57 7.02 8.30 0.05
C GLY A 57 8.47 8.04 -0.39
N VAL A 58 8.95 6.79 -0.29
CA VAL A 58 10.30 6.42 -0.77
C VAL A 58 10.42 6.66 -2.27
N LEU A 59 9.39 6.30 -3.03
CA LEU A 59 9.35 6.53 -4.47
C LEU A 59 9.45 8.03 -4.82
N LEU A 60 8.63 8.88 -4.17
CA LEU A 60 8.68 10.34 -4.35
C LEU A 60 10.03 10.94 -3.95
N VAL A 61 10.66 10.44 -2.88
CA VAL A 61 12.00 10.87 -2.46
C VAL A 61 13.03 10.53 -3.52
N THR A 62 13.00 9.32 -4.08
CA THR A 62 13.96 8.93 -5.12
C THR A 62 13.80 9.74 -6.40
N GLU A 63 12.57 9.99 -6.85
CA GLU A 63 12.32 10.84 -8.02
C GLU A 63 12.64 12.32 -7.76
N GLY A 64 12.21 12.85 -6.62
CA GLY A 64 12.49 14.22 -6.22
C GLY A 64 13.99 14.49 -6.08
N ALA A 65 14.75 13.51 -5.58
CA ALA A 65 16.20 13.61 -5.46
C ALA A 65 16.90 13.56 -6.82
N HIS A 66 16.33 12.81 -7.78
CA HIS A 66 16.78 12.82 -9.16
C HIS A 66 16.52 14.19 -9.85
N LEU A 67 15.32 14.76 -9.67
CA LEU A 67 14.97 16.10 -10.19
C LEU A 67 15.79 17.23 -9.52
N ALA A 68 16.18 17.06 -8.26
CA ALA A 68 17.02 18.00 -7.52
C ALA A 68 18.52 17.85 -7.83
N HIS A 69 18.91 16.97 -8.76
CA HIS A 69 20.30 16.66 -9.14
C HIS A 69 21.20 16.40 -7.92
N LEU A 70 20.63 15.76 -6.89
CA LEU A 70 21.34 15.49 -5.65
C LEU A 70 22.47 14.49 -5.93
N ARG A 71 23.71 14.94 -5.76
CA ARG A 71 24.90 14.08 -5.81
C ARG A 71 25.13 13.47 -4.44
N ILE A 72 24.72 12.22 -4.27
CA ILE A 72 25.04 11.43 -3.08
C ILE A 72 26.42 10.81 -3.32
N PHE A 73 27.43 11.20 -2.51
CA PHE A 73 28.77 10.62 -2.55
C PHE A 73 29.54 10.73 -3.89
N GLY A 74 29.25 11.73 -4.72
CA GLY A 74 30.00 12.00 -5.96
C GLY A 74 29.54 11.22 -7.19
N TYR A 75 28.57 10.31 -7.06
CA TYR A 75 27.89 9.67 -8.18
C TYR A 75 26.64 10.48 -8.57
N GLU A 76 26.39 10.65 -9.88
CA GLU A 76 25.08 11.11 -10.35
C GLU A 76 24.05 10.03 -10.04
N MET A 77 22.95 10.42 -9.38
CA MET A 77 21.78 9.56 -9.35
C MET A 77 21.28 9.42 -10.79
N VAL A 78 21.44 8.23 -11.35
CA VAL A 78 21.00 7.92 -12.71
C VAL A 78 19.48 8.02 -12.75
N ALA A 79 18.97 8.82 -13.69
CA ALA A 79 17.57 8.86 -14.05
C ALA A 79 17.07 7.45 -14.33
N MET A 80 16.14 6.94 -13.52
CA MET A 80 15.37 5.79 -13.96
C MET A 80 14.54 6.25 -15.18
N SER A 81 14.47 5.44 -16.24
CA SER A 81 13.65 5.79 -17.40
C SER A 81 12.19 5.97 -16.96
N LYS A 82 11.45 6.90 -17.55
CA LYS A 82 10.02 7.12 -17.24
C LYS A 82 9.22 5.80 -17.33
N SER A 83 9.61 4.92 -18.25
CA SER A 83 9.04 3.58 -18.40
C SER A 83 9.28 2.70 -17.17
N SER A 84 10.50 2.67 -16.64
CA SER A 84 10.84 1.91 -15.44
C SER A 84 10.14 2.47 -14.20
N PHE A 85 9.96 3.79 -14.14
CA PHE A 85 9.19 4.43 -13.08
C PHE A 85 7.72 3.97 -13.08
N TYR A 86 7.02 4.10 -14.21
CA TYR A 86 5.61 3.68 -14.31
C TYR A 86 5.45 2.17 -14.10
N LEU A 87 6.43 1.36 -14.54
CA LEU A 87 6.46 -0.08 -14.27
C LEU A 87 6.52 -0.36 -12.76
N VAL A 88 7.40 0.31 -12.02
CA VAL A 88 7.53 0.12 -10.57
C VAL A 88 6.25 0.55 -9.86
N VAL A 89 5.70 1.72 -10.18
CA VAL A 89 4.40 2.18 -9.63
C VAL A 89 3.31 1.13 -9.87
N PHE A 90 3.22 0.62 -11.10
CA PHE A 90 2.24 -0.40 -11.47
C PHE A 90 2.40 -1.70 -10.66
N VAL A 91 3.63 -2.22 -10.57
CA VAL A 91 3.92 -3.45 -9.82
C VAL A 91 3.63 -3.27 -8.32
N LEU A 92 3.95 -2.11 -7.74
CA LEU A 92 3.65 -1.82 -6.33
C LEU A 92 2.15 -1.83 -6.06
N VAL A 93 1.35 -1.16 -6.89
CA VAL A 93 -0.12 -1.17 -6.77
C VAL A 93 -0.68 -2.58 -6.89
N VAL A 94 -0.20 -3.36 -7.86
CA VAL A 94 -0.64 -4.75 -8.05
C VAL A 94 -0.27 -5.62 -6.85
N SER A 95 0.97 -5.51 -6.36
CA SER A 95 1.48 -6.27 -5.21
C SER A 95 0.70 -5.96 -3.93
N ASP A 96 0.36 -4.70 -3.67
CA ASP A 96 -0.42 -4.30 -2.49
C ASP A 96 -1.83 -4.92 -2.52
N ILE A 97 -2.47 -4.94 -3.69
CA ILE A 97 -3.80 -5.56 -3.86
C ILE A 97 -3.71 -7.08 -3.64
N ILE A 98 -2.70 -7.73 -4.21
CA ILE A 98 -2.48 -9.18 -4.08
C ILE A 98 -2.24 -9.51 -2.60
N SER A 99 -1.29 -8.85 -1.94
CA SER A 99 -0.96 -9.10 -0.53
C SER A 99 -2.18 -8.90 0.37
N SER A 100 -2.93 -7.81 0.20
CA SER A 100 -4.15 -7.54 0.99
C SER A 100 -5.21 -8.64 0.82
N LYS A 101 -5.37 -9.21 -0.38
CA LYS A 101 -6.32 -10.31 -0.63
C LYS A 101 -5.82 -11.66 -0.12
N TYR A 102 -4.54 -11.97 -0.31
CA TYR A 102 -3.95 -13.22 0.15
C TYR A 102 -3.95 -13.34 1.68
N GLN A 103 -3.58 -12.25 2.39
CA GLN A 103 -3.59 -12.23 3.85
C GLN A 103 -4.99 -12.54 4.41
N LYS A 104 -6.04 -11.91 3.83
CA LYS A 104 -7.45 -12.18 4.18
C LYS A 104 -7.86 -13.64 3.96
N ARG A 105 -7.44 -14.25 2.85
CA ARG A 105 -7.76 -15.66 2.54
C ARG A 105 -7.09 -16.64 3.50
N LEU A 106 -5.81 -16.42 3.81
CA LEU A 106 -5.07 -17.28 4.73
C LEU A 106 -5.63 -17.20 6.16
N TRP A 107 -6.00 -16.01 6.64
CA TRP A 107 -6.63 -15.87 7.96
C TRP A 107 -7.98 -16.59 8.04
N ALA A 108 -8.81 -16.52 6.99
CA ALA A 108 -10.09 -17.21 6.96
C ALA A 108 -9.94 -18.75 7.00
N GLN A 109 -8.93 -19.30 6.33
CA GLN A 109 -8.63 -20.74 6.37
C GLN A 109 -8.13 -21.15 7.75
N LYS A 110 -7.21 -20.38 8.34
CA LYS A 110 -6.67 -20.65 9.68
C LYS A 110 -7.75 -20.61 10.76
N GLU A 111 -8.71 -19.68 10.63
CA GLU A 111 -9.83 -19.56 11.56
C GLU A 111 -10.84 -20.71 11.41
N ALA A 112 -11.07 -21.20 10.18
CA ALA A 112 -11.89 -22.38 9.93
C ALA A 112 -11.24 -23.66 10.48
N GLU A 113 -9.92 -23.80 10.36
CA GLU A 113 -9.16 -24.92 10.93
C GLU A 113 -9.17 -24.89 12.47
N ILE A 114 -8.97 -23.71 13.08
CA ILE A 114 -9.07 -23.54 14.55
C ILE A 114 -10.49 -23.85 15.04
N ARG A 115 -11.54 -23.39 14.35
CA ARG A 115 -12.93 -23.72 14.68
C ARG A 115 -13.24 -25.20 14.51
N GLY A 116 -12.78 -25.82 13.43
CA GLY A 116 -12.95 -27.27 13.20
C GLY A 116 -12.22 -28.12 14.25
N GLY A 117 -11.05 -27.69 14.71
CA GLY A 117 -10.31 -28.32 15.82
C GLY A 117 -11.00 -28.16 17.17
N LEU A 118 -11.80 -27.10 17.37
CA LEU A 118 -12.60 -26.89 18.58
C LEU A 118 -13.91 -27.72 18.59
N GLU A 119 -14.43 -28.15 17.44
CA GLU A 119 -15.58 -29.07 17.38
C GLU A 119 -15.17 -30.54 17.58
N HIS A 120 -13.92 -30.90 17.32
CA HIS A 120 -13.35 -32.23 17.59
C HIS A 120 -12.13 -32.18 18.55
N PRO A 121 -12.29 -31.66 19.79
CA PRO A 121 -11.20 -31.55 20.74
C PRO A 121 -10.67 -32.92 21.19
N GLU A 122 -11.54 -33.94 21.22
CA GLU A 122 -11.18 -35.33 21.58
C GLU A 122 -10.22 -35.95 20.54
N ALA A 123 -10.50 -35.80 19.24
CA ALA A 123 -9.66 -36.34 18.17
C ALA A 123 -8.30 -35.63 18.07
N GLY A 124 -8.26 -34.33 18.39
CA GLY A 124 -7.02 -33.57 18.47
C GLY A 124 -6.15 -33.97 19.66
N LEU A 125 -6.75 -34.15 20.84
CA LEU A 125 -6.03 -34.64 22.02
C LEU A 125 -5.53 -36.07 21.81
N GLU A 126 -6.34 -36.96 21.23
CA GLU A 126 -5.96 -38.34 20.93
C GLU A 126 -4.80 -38.41 19.93
N ALA A 127 -4.82 -37.59 18.87
CA ALA A 127 -3.71 -37.52 17.91
C ALA A 127 -2.42 -36.99 18.56
N VAL A 128 -2.50 -36.00 19.45
CA VAL A 128 -1.35 -35.48 20.21
C VAL A 128 -0.85 -36.52 21.20
N GLU A 129 -1.74 -37.23 21.89
CA GLU A 129 -1.39 -38.26 22.87
C GLU A 129 -0.77 -39.50 22.22
N ALA A 130 -1.29 -39.95 21.07
CA ALA A 130 -0.64 -40.99 20.26
C ALA A 130 0.76 -40.57 19.82
N HIS A 131 0.94 -39.31 19.41
CA HIS A 131 2.25 -38.77 19.05
C HIS A 131 3.19 -38.64 20.27
N MET A 132 2.66 -38.39 21.47
CA MET A 132 3.42 -38.26 22.71
C MET A 132 3.81 -39.64 23.28
N GLN A 133 2.93 -40.63 23.20
CA GLN A 133 3.18 -42.01 23.61
C GLN A 133 4.26 -42.67 22.73
N GLY A 134 4.25 -42.40 21.42
CA GLY A 134 5.32 -42.82 20.51
C GLY A 134 6.71 -42.27 20.86
N ARG A 135 6.79 -41.16 21.62
CA ARG A 135 8.06 -40.61 22.13
C ARG A 135 8.41 -41.05 23.56
N ARG A 136 7.47 -41.62 24.32
CA ARG A 136 7.68 -42.07 25.71
C ARG A 136 8.07 -43.55 25.84
N GLY A 137 7.81 -44.38 24.83
CA GLY A 137 8.23 -45.80 24.81
C GLY A 137 9.68 -46.05 24.39
N GLY A 138 10.49 -45.00 24.23
CA GLY A 138 11.85 -45.08 23.69
C GLY A 138 12.98 -45.10 24.71
N HIS A 139 12.71 -44.99 26.03
CA HIS A 139 13.71 -45.05 27.09
C HIS A 139 13.12 -45.66 28.36
#